data_AF-A0A2V8P9Q2-F1
#
_entry.id   AF-A0A2V8P9Q2-F1
#
_cell.length_a   1.000
_cell.length_b   1.000
_cell.length_c   1.000
_cell.angle_alpha   90.00
_cell.angle_beta   90.00
_cell.angle_gamma   90.00
#
_symmetry.space_group_name_H-M   'P 1'
#
loop_
_entity.id
_entity.type
_entity.pdbx_description
1 polymer ?
#
loop_
_entity_poly.entity_id
_entity_poly.type
_entity_poly.pdbx_seq_one_letter_code
_entity_poly.pdbx_strand_id
1 'polypeptide(L)'
;MGNGQSFDQRNRKIPIIQQYSFGIQRELPGKIVLDVSYVGSNTKDLRVGTQMNHLTTAQVDACRQFVNQNPGTTSCPALEQLVPNPFYFGNLNLTGLPAAFVASYKASPLGVPQTVRVKMLMTPFPQFWNSLFSNTEPVGSSNYNSLIVKLDKRLSGGGALIKGLSILGSFTYSRDMGATGFLNNSSPSSGSNGGGRL
;
A
#
# COMPACT_ATOMS: atom_id res chain seq x y z
N MET A 1 21.03 7.43 16.09
CA MET A 1 21.06 5.95 16.19
C MET A 1 20.23 5.54 17.39
N GLY A 2 19.50 4.42 17.32
CA GLY A 2 18.70 3.90 18.45
C GLY A 2 17.27 4.40 18.55
N ASN A 3 16.85 5.36 17.73
CA ASN A 3 15.46 5.80 17.55
C ASN A 3 14.99 5.48 16.13
N GLY A 4 13.67 5.47 15.93
CA GLY A 4 13.07 5.40 14.62
C GLY A 4 13.45 6.60 13.75
N GLN A 5 13.60 6.37 12.46
CA GLN A 5 13.92 7.36 11.43
C GLN A 5 12.95 7.19 10.27
N SER A 6 12.49 8.31 9.72
CA SER A 6 11.75 8.32 8.48
C SER A 6 12.38 9.30 7.51
N PHE A 7 12.26 9.00 6.22
CA PHE A 7 12.82 9.85 5.19
C PHE A 7 11.91 9.88 3.97
N ASP A 8 12.15 10.89 3.13
CA ASP A 8 11.56 10.99 1.82
C ASP A 8 12.57 10.61 0.74
N GLN A 9 12.11 9.90 -0.28
CA GLN A 9 12.93 9.57 -1.42
C GLN A 9 13.22 10.85 -2.22
N ARG A 10 14.51 11.15 -2.37
CA ARG A 10 14.97 12.28 -3.18
C ARG A 10 14.59 12.11 -4.66
N ASN A 11 14.62 10.89 -5.19
CA ASN A 11 14.34 10.58 -6.59
C ASN A 11 12.87 10.20 -6.82
N ARG A 12 11.95 10.88 -6.13
CA ARG A 12 10.51 10.61 -6.26
C ARG A 12 10.05 10.86 -7.70
N LYS A 13 9.38 9.86 -8.28
CA LYS A 13 8.68 10.01 -9.56
C LYS A 13 7.39 10.79 -9.35
N ILE A 14 7.08 11.69 -10.29
CA ILE A 14 5.83 12.45 -10.30
C ILE A 14 4.71 11.48 -10.73
N PRO A 15 3.59 11.40 -9.98
CA PRO A 15 2.45 10.59 -10.37
C PRO A 15 1.93 10.97 -11.76
N ILE A 16 1.70 9.95 -12.60
CA ILE A 16 1.14 10.15 -13.94
C ILE A 16 -0.31 9.68 -13.92
N ILE A 17 -1.21 10.54 -14.39
CA ILE A 17 -2.64 10.26 -14.53
C ILE A 17 -2.96 10.17 -16.02
N GLN A 18 -3.50 9.03 -16.43
CA GLN A 18 -4.00 8.80 -17.78
C GLN A 18 -5.52 8.74 -17.71
N GLN A 19 -6.19 9.65 -18.41
CA GLN A 19 -7.65 9.67 -18.50
C GLN A 19 -8.07 9.35 -19.93
N TYR A 20 -9.09 8.52 -20.06
CA TYR A 20 -9.63 8.14 -21.35
C TYR A 20 -11.15 8.06 -21.25
N SER A 21 -11.82 8.50 -22.30
CA SER A 21 -13.25 8.37 -22.45
C SER A 21 -13.56 7.85 -23.85
N PHE A 22 -14.59 7.01 -23.92
CA PHE A 22 -15.06 6.42 -25.15
C PHE A 22 -16.58 6.43 -25.13
N GLY A 23 -17.21 7.01 -26.15
CA GLY A 23 -18.66 7.10 -26.25
C GLY A 23 -19.14 6.65 -27.61
N ILE A 24 -20.22 5.89 -27.64
CA ILE A 24 -20.98 5.60 -28.84
C ILE A 24 -22.42 6.03 -28.61
N GLN A 25 -22.92 6.83 -29.54
CA GLN A 25 -24.32 7.19 -29.61
C GLN A 25 -24.93 6.62 -30.88
N ARG A 26 -26.12 6.04 -30.77
CA ARG A 26 -26.85 5.52 -31.91
C ARG A 26 -28.35 5.75 -31.75
N GLU A 27 -28.97 6.20 -32.84
CA GLU A 27 -30.42 6.18 -32.99
C GLU A 27 -30.87 4.78 -33.42
N LEU A 28 -31.81 4.23 -32.67
CA LEU A 28 -32.46 2.96 -32.90
C LEU A 28 -33.87 3.18 -33.47
N PRO A 29 -34.42 2.21 -34.22
CA PRO A 29 -35.80 2.27 -34.69
C PRO A 29 -36.79 2.53 -33.55
N GLY A 30 -37.86 3.28 -33.86
CA GLY A 30 -38.86 3.66 -32.87
C GLY A 30 -38.52 4.92 -32.06
N LYS A 31 -37.66 5.81 -32.60
CA LYS A 31 -37.26 7.09 -32.01
C LYS A 31 -36.61 6.93 -30.64
N ILE A 32 -35.72 5.96 -30.54
CA ILE A 32 -34.93 5.68 -29.34
C ILE A 32 -33.49 6.09 -29.62
N VAL A 33 -32.88 6.87 -28.74
CA VAL A 33 -31.46 7.20 -28.78
C VAL A 33 -30.79 6.47 -27.62
N LEU A 34 -29.81 5.65 -27.95
CA LEU A 34 -28.95 4.98 -26.98
C LEU A 34 -27.57 5.65 -27.01
N ASP A 35 -27.12 6.14 -25.86
CA ASP A 35 -25.76 6.63 -25.63
C ASP A 35 -25.11 5.76 -24.56
N VAL A 36 -23.99 5.14 -24.93
CA VAL A 36 -23.16 4.36 -24.02
C VAL A 36 -21.79 5.00 -24.00
N SER A 37 -21.40 5.47 -22.82
CA SER A 37 -20.16 6.17 -22.57
C SER A 37 -19.38 5.46 -21.47
N TYR A 38 -18.11 5.21 -21.69
CA TYR A 38 -17.17 4.65 -20.73
C TYR A 38 -16.07 5.66 -20.44
N VAL A 39 -15.76 5.85 -19.17
CA VAL A 39 -14.73 6.78 -18.69
C VAL A 39 -13.81 6.00 -17.75
N GLY A 40 -12.52 6.05 -18.00
CA GLY A 40 -11.51 5.47 -17.12
C GLY A 40 -10.42 6.45 -16.77
N SER A 41 -9.83 6.25 -15.60
CA SER A 41 -8.58 6.89 -15.22
C SER A 41 -7.63 5.88 -14.59
N ASN A 42 -6.37 5.94 -14.98
CA ASN A 42 -5.30 5.14 -14.40
C ASN A 42 -4.23 6.09 -13.89
N THR A 43 -3.99 6.04 -12.59
CA THR A 43 -2.94 6.78 -11.91
C THR A 43 -1.87 5.81 -11.44
N LYS A 44 -0.62 6.10 -11.77
CA LYS A 44 0.54 5.33 -11.32
C LYS A 44 1.55 6.22 -10.60
N ASP A 45 2.53 5.59 -9.97
CA ASP A 45 3.59 6.26 -9.19
C ASP A 45 3.03 7.06 -8.00
N LEU A 46 1.89 6.61 -7.43
CA LEU A 46 1.35 7.19 -6.21
C LEU A 46 2.26 6.89 -5.02
N ARG A 47 2.28 7.83 -4.07
CA ARG A 47 3.06 7.73 -2.85
C ARG A 47 2.53 6.60 -1.96
N VAL A 48 3.42 5.70 -1.57
CA VAL A 48 3.16 4.66 -0.57
C VAL A 48 4.26 4.70 0.49
N GLY A 49 3.86 4.56 1.75
CA GLY A 49 4.80 4.41 2.85
C GLY A 49 5.28 2.96 2.96
N THR A 50 6.58 2.75 3.05
CA THR A 50 7.21 1.43 3.19
C THR A 50 8.12 1.36 4.41
N GLN A 51 8.02 0.28 5.17
CA GLN A 51 8.99 -0.03 6.21
C GLN A 51 10.16 -0.79 5.62
N MET A 52 11.34 -0.17 5.69
CA MET A 52 12.58 -0.76 5.18
C MET A 52 13.22 -1.70 6.18
N ASN A 53 12.91 -1.54 7.46
CA ASN A 53 13.41 -2.42 8.51
C ASN A 53 12.42 -3.55 8.76
N HIS A 54 12.61 -4.63 8.03
CA HIS A 54 11.68 -5.74 7.96
C HIS A 54 12.44 -7.06 7.86
N LEU A 55 11.80 -8.15 8.27
CA LEU A 55 12.32 -9.50 8.02
C LEU A 55 12.16 -9.82 6.54
N THR A 56 13.14 -10.50 5.97
CA THR A 56 13.06 -10.98 4.58
C THR A 56 11.93 -12.01 4.44
N THR A 57 11.37 -12.12 3.23
CA THR A 57 10.32 -13.11 2.94
C THR A 57 10.75 -14.54 3.29
N ALA A 58 12.01 -14.91 3.03
CA ALA A 58 12.56 -16.21 3.39
C ALA A 58 12.52 -16.48 4.90
N GLN A 59 12.83 -15.48 5.75
CA GLN A 59 12.79 -15.61 7.21
C GLN A 59 11.34 -15.72 7.72
N VAL A 60 10.41 -14.97 7.12
CA VAL A 60 8.98 -15.06 7.44
C VAL A 60 8.40 -16.40 7.01
N ASP A 61 8.79 -16.90 5.84
CA ASP A 61 8.33 -18.19 5.31
C ASP A 61 8.85 -19.38 6.14
N ALA A 62 10.12 -19.35 6.55
CA ALA A 62 10.69 -20.34 7.46
C ALA A 62 9.95 -20.37 8.82
N CYS A 63 9.62 -19.18 9.36
CA CYS A 63 8.82 -19.03 10.56
C CYS A 63 7.39 -19.61 10.38
N ARG A 64 6.75 -19.32 9.24
CA ARG A 64 5.42 -19.86 8.90
C ARG A 64 5.46 -21.38 8.76
N GLN A 65 6.48 -21.94 8.12
CA GLN A 65 6.67 -23.39 8.01
C GLN A 65 6.81 -24.05 9.39
N PHE A 66 7.59 -23.46 10.29
CA PHE A 66 7.74 -23.95 11.66
C PHE A 66 6.41 -23.98 12.41
N VAL A 67 5.63 -22.90 12.35
CA VAL A 67 4.30 -22.81 12.99
C VAL A 67 3.34 -23.85 12.42
N ASN A 68 3.33 -24.04 11.09
CA ASN A 68 2.48 -25.03 10.44
C ASN A 68 2.85 -26.49 10.81
N GLN A 69 4.13 -26.76 11.06
CA GLN A 69 4.62 -28.07 11.49
C GLN A 69 4.36 -28.35 12.98
N ASN A 70 4.06 -27.32 13.79
CA ASN A 70 3.86 -27.42 15.23
C ASN A 70 2.51 -26.80 15.66
N PRO A 71 1.39 -27.49 15.36
CA PRO A 71 0.06 -26.99 15.71
C PRO A 71 -0.07 -26.76 17.22
N GLY A 72 -0.33 -25.51 17.61
CA GLY A 72 -0.36 -25.05 19.01
C GLY A 72 0.66 -23.95 19.34
N THR A 73 1.64 -23.73 18.47
CA THR A 73 2.66 -22.67 18.64
C THR A 73 2.28 -21.44 17.81
N THR A 74 2.14 -20.27 18.44
CA THR A 74 1.78 -19.02 17.75
C THR A 74 2.98 -18.16 17.36
N SER A 75 4.20 -18.57 17.73
CA SER A 75 5.43 -17.82 17.47
C SER A 75 6.58 -18.76 17.07
N CYS A 76 7.54 -18.24 16.31
CA CYS A 76 8.75 -18.98 15.96
C CYS A 76 9.84 -18.74 17.02
N PRO A 77 10.25 -19.76 17.79
CA PRO A 77 11.22 -19.60 18.88
C PRO A 77 12.56 -19.02 18.41
N ALA A 78 12.99 -19.35 17.18
CA ALA A 78 14.25 -18.86 16.61
C ALA A 78 14.29 -17.33 16.43
N LEU A 79 13.13 -16.69 16.21
CA LEU A 79 13.03 -15.23 16.07
C LEU A 79 12.84 -14.52 17.42
N GLU A 80 12.25 -15.22 18.39
CA GLU A 80 11.93 -14.70 19.72
C GLU A 80 13.04 -14.95 20.75
N GLN A 81 14.05 -15.76 20.40
CA GLN A 81 15.21 -16.02 21.24
C GLN A 81 15.91 -14.71 21.64
N LEU A 82 16.16 -14.56 22.94
CA LEU A 82 16.91 -13.44 23.48
C LEU A 82 18.41 -13.74 23.39
N VAL A 83 19.14 -12.86 22.70
CA VAL A 83 20.61 -12.90 22.58
C VAL A 83 21.22 -11.65 23.20
N PRO A 84 22.48 -11.70 23.67
CA PRO A 84 23.18 -10.51 24.16
C PRO A 84 23.14 -9.40 23.10
N ASN A 85 22.80 -8.18 23.53
CA ASN A 85 22.66 -7.04 22.64
C ASN A 85 24.04 -6.48 22.24
N PRO A 86 24.44 -6.53 20.96
CA PRO A 86 25.71 -5.95 20.52
C PRO A 86 25.73 -4.42 20.63
N PHE A 87 24.56 -3.77 20.69
CA PHE A 87 24.42 -2.32 20.85
C PHE A 87 24.22 -1.88 22.31
N TYR A 88 24.38 -2.78 23.27
CA TYR A 88 24.30 -2.40 24.68
C TYR A 88 25.42 -1.42 25.02
N PHE A 89 25.09 -0.29 25.65
CA PHE A 89 26.07 0.76 25.96
C PHE A 89 27.28 0.26 26.77
N GLY A 90 27.08 -0.77 27.61
CA GLY A 90 28.15 -1.34 28.44
C GLY A 90 29.20 -2.12 27.65
N ASN A 91 28.89 -2.49 26.40
CA ASN A 91 29.79 -3.21 25.50
C ASN A 91 30.54 -2.28 24.53
N LEU A 92 30.27 -0.97 24.59
CA LEU A 92 30.84 0.01 23.67
C LEU A 92 31.85 0.91 24.36
N ASN A 93 32.92 1.23 23.65
CA ASN A 93 33.82 2.29 24.09
C ASN A 93 33.23 3.66 23.72
N LEU A 94 32.73 4.38 24.73
CA LEU A 94 32.13 5.70 24.58
C LEU A 94 33.06 6.84 25.05
N THR A 95 34.34 6.55 25.32
CA THR A 95 35.31 7.56 25.76
C THR A 95 35.57 8.59 24.65
N GLY A 96 35.63 9.87 25.00
CA GLY A 96 35.89 10.95 24.04
C GLY A 96 34.67 11.42 23.23
N LEU A 97 33.49 10.82 23.44
CA LEU A 97 32.25 11.28 22.83
C LEU A 97 31.58 12.37 23.69
N PRO A 98 30.82 13.31 23.06
CA PRO A 98 30.10 14.34 23.79
C PRO A 98 29.16 13.77 24.86
N ALA A 99 29.17 14.32 26.07
CA ALA A 99 28.37 13.81 27.19
C ALA A 99 26.86 13.72 26.87
N ALA A 100 26.32 14.68 26.13
CA ALA A 100 24.93 14.67 25.67
C ALA A 100 24.62 13.53 24.68
N PHE A 101 25.57 13.17 23.82
CA PHE A 101 25.44 12.02 22.94
C PHE A 101 25.44 10.71 23.74
N VAL A 102 26.35 10.58 24.70
CA VAL A 102 26.42 9.39 25.56
C VAL A 102 25.14 9.22 26.38
N ALA A 103 24.61 10.32 26.94
CA ALA A 103 23.35 10.30 27.69
C ALA A 103 22.15 9.90 26.82
N SER A 104 22.03 10.47 25.62
CA SER A 104 20.95 10.12 24.69
C SER A 104 21.06 8.69 24.15
N TYR A 105 22.26 8.18 23.91
CA TYR A 105 22.48 6.80 23.50
C TYR A 105 22.11 5.81 24.61
N LYS A 106 22.53 6.08 25.85
CA LYS A 106 22.19 5.29 27.05
C LYS A 106 20.70 5.32 27.39
N ALA A 107 19.94 6.28 26.88
CA ALA A 107 18.48 6.36 27.01
C ALA A 107 17.74 5.77 25.80
N SER A 108 18.45 5.35 24.75
CA SER A 108 17.82 4.86 23.52
C SER A 108 17.30 3.42 23.69
N PRO A 109 16.17 3.06 23.06
CA PRO A 109 15.64 1.70 23.05
C PRO A 109 16.63 0.63 22.59
N LEU A 110 17.58 0.99 21.74
CA LEU A 110 18.64 0.11 21.27
C LEU A 110 19.81 -0.03 22.26
N GLY A 111 20.14 1.03 22.99
CA GLY A 111 21.32 1.12 23.85
C GLY A 111 21.09 0.63 25.28
N VAL A 112 19.86 0.72 25.79
CA VAL A 112 19.46 0.34 27.17
C VAL A 112 19.44 -1.18 27.42
N PRO A 113 18.77 -2.01 26.59
CA PRO A 113 18.54 -3.40 26.96
C PRO A 113 19.82 -4.25 26.80
N GLN A 114 20.09 -5.11 27.79
CA GLN A 114 21.24 -6.03 27.75
C GLN A 114 21.04 -7.20 26.78
N THR A 115 19.78 -7.57 26.51
CA THR A 115 19.41 -8.63 25.56
C THR A 115 18.37 -8.12 24.57
N VAL A 116 18.43 -8.62 23.34
CA VAL A 116 17.49 -8.30 22.27
C VAL A 116 17.04 -9.58 21.60
N ARG A 117 15.85 -9.55 21.01
CA ARG A 117 15.33 -10.70 20.24
C ARG A 117 16.11 -10.82 18.95
N VAL A 118 16.42 -12.05 18.52
CA VAL A 118 17.14 -12.34 17.28
C VAL A 118 16.47 -11.65 16.08
N LYS A 119 15.14 -11.60 16.03
CA LYS A 119 14.42 -10.91 14.95
C LYS A 119 14.80 -9.44 14.75
N MET A 120 15.20 -8.73 15.80
CA MET A 120 15.63 -7.33 15.69
C MET A 120 16.98 -7.22 14.97
N LEU A 121 17.88 -8.18 15.20
CA LEU A 121 19.21 -8.23 14.60
C LEU A 121 19.21 -8.80 13.17
N MET A 122 18.20 -9.61 12.83
CA MET A 122 18.05 -10.19 11.49
C MET A 122 17.47 -9.22 10.44
N THR A 123 17.06 -8.03 10.86
CA THR A 123 16.60 -6.98 9.94
C THR A 123 17.78 -6.28 9.24
N PRO A 124 17.58 -5.69 8.05
CA PRO A 124 18.67 -5.04 7.31
C PRO A 124 19.35 -3.87 8.04
N PHE A 125 18.61 -3.16 8.91
CA PHE A 125 19.11 -1.98 9.60
C PHE A 125 18.82 -2.01 11.11
N PRO A 126 19.43 -2.93 11.88
CA PRO A 126 19.13 -3.13 13.29
C PRO A 126 19.41 -1.88 14.15
N GLN A 127 20.32 -1.00 13.70
CA GLN A 127 20.70 0.25 14.37
C GLN A 127 19.58 1.31 14.47
N PHE A 128 18.48 1.13 13.72
CA PHE A 128 17.31 2.02 13.73
C PHE A 128 16.11 1.40 14.46
N TRP A 129 16.34 0.45 15.37
CA TRP A 129 15.33 -0.09 16.29
C TRP A 129 14.00 -0.43 15.58
N ASN A 130 14.09 -1.22 14.49
CA ASN A 130 12.93 -1.67 13.70
C ASN A 130 12.01 -0.55 13.17
N SER A 131 12.49 0.69 13.07
CA SER A 131 11.72 1.84 12.62
C SER A 131 12.54 2.64 11.62
N LEU A 132 12.76 2.06 10.43
CA LEU A 132 13.27 2.80 9.27
C LEU A 132 12.15 2.83 8.23
N PHE A 133 11.63 4.02 7.94
CA PHE A 133 10.43 4.19 7.12
C PHE A 133 10.69 5.13 5.93
N SER A 134 10.37 4.67 4.73
CA SER A 134 10.33 5.48 3.51
C SER A 134 8.90 5.96 3.32
N ASN A 135 8.70 7.28 3.30
CA ASN A 135 7.35 7.84 3.20
C ASN A 135 6.85 7.94 1.75
N THR A 136 7.74 8.04 0.77
CA THR A 136 7.44 8.55 -0.59
C THR A 136 7.66 7.56 -1.73
N GLU A 137 7.59 6.26 -1.47
CA GLU A 137 7.82 5.22 -2.49
C GLU A 137 6.79 5.33 -3.64
N PRO A 138 7.21 5.53 -4.91
CA PRO A 138 6.30 5.72 -6.03
C PRO A 138 5.82 4.38 -6.61
N VAL A 139 5.17 3.56 -5.78
CA VAL A 139 4.71 2.20 -6.14
C VAL A 139 3.20 2.04 -6.10
N GLY A 140 2.48 3.09 -5.67
CA GLY A 140 1.03 3.05 -5.59
C GLY A 140 0.36 3.25 -6.96
N SER A 141 -0.85 2.73 -7.08
CA SER A 141 -1.68 2.90 -8.28
C SER A 141 -3.14 3.12 -7.91
N SER A 142 -3.89 3.83 -8.74
CA SER A 142 -5.35 3.96 -8.61
C SER A 142 -6.02 3.86 -9.97
N ASN A 143 -7.05 3.04 -10.08
CA ASN A 143 -7.77 2.78 -11.32
C ASN A 143 -9.27 3.01 -11.11
N TYR A 144 -9.79 3.99 -11.83
CA TYR A 144 -11.21 4.30 -11.87
C TYR A 144 -11.81 3.88 -13.21
N ASN A 145 -13.00 3.28 -13.16
CA ASN A 145 -13.75 2.83 -14.32
C ASN A 145 -15.23 3.17 -14.14
N SER A 146 -15.84 3.83 -15.11
CA SER A 146 -17.24 4.21 -15.09
C SER A 146 -17.90 3.92 -16.42
N LEU A 147 -19.07 3.30 -16.38
CA LEU A 147 -19.94 3.05 -17.51
C LEU A 147 -21.24 3.84 -17.29
N ILE A 148 -21.56 4.68 -18.26
CA ILE A 148 -22.74 5.54 -18.28
C ILE A 148 -23.58 5.10 -19.48
N VAL A 149 -24.82 4.72 -19.22
CA VAL A 149 -25.79 4.35 -20.24
C VAL A 149 -26.96 5.31 -20.15
N LYS A 150 -27.34 5.91 -21.28
CA LYS A 150 -28.49 6.80 -21.41
C LYS A 150 -29.40 6.31 -22.52
N LEU A 151 -30.68 6.29 -22.25
CA LEU A 151 -31.72 5.87 -23.17
C LEU A 151 -32.80 6.95 -23.21
N ASP A 152 -32.95 7.60 -24.36
CA ASP A 152 -34.03 8.56 -24.63
C ASP A 152 -35.00 7.92 -25.62
N LYS A 153 -36.27 7.77 -25.23
CA LYS A 153 -37.34 7.28 -26.10
C LYS A 153 -38.38 8.37 -26.28
N ARG A 154 -38.56 8.81 -27.52
CA ARG A 154 -39.68 9.67 -27.90
C ARG A 154 -40.87 8.82 -28.30
N LEU A 155 -41.96 8.92 -27.55
CA LEU A 155 -43.20 8.23 -27.87
C LEU A 155 -43.89 8.96 -29.02
N SER A 156 -44.04 8.25 -30.13
CA SER A 156 -44.85 8.69 -31.26
C SER A 156 -45.87 7.61 -31.62
N GLY A 157 -46.99 7.63 -30.90
CA GLY A 157 -48.19 6.83 -31.21
C GLY A 157 -49.33 7.73 -31.72
N GLY A 158 -50.35 7.13 -32.34
CA GLY A 158 -51.47 7.85 -32.98
C GLY A 158 -52.48 8.52 -32.05
N GLY A 159 -52.44 8.25 -30.74
CA GLY A 159 -53.35 8.85 -29.75
C GLY A 159 -52.89 10.23 -29.28
N ALA A 160 -53.83 11.19 -29.18
CA ALA A 160 -53.57 12.57 -28.74
C ALA A 160 -52.91 12.67 -27.34
N LEU A 161 -53.08 11.66 -26.48
CA LEU A 161 -52.55 11.64 -25.11
C LEU A 161 -51.07 11.23 -25.00
N ILE A 162 -50.50 10.60 -26.03
CA ILE A 162 -49.13 10.06 -26.01
C ILE A 162 -48.23 10.69 -27.09
N LYS A 163 -48.79 11.59 -27.90
CA LYS A 163 -48.08 12.29 -28.97
C LYS A 163 -47.25 13.42 -28.35
N GLY A 164 -45.93 13.22 -28.29
CA GLY A 164 -44.98 14.21 -27.75
C GLY A 164 -44.41 13.88 -26.37
N LEU A 165 -44.75 12.73 -25.77
CA LEU A 165 -44.15 12.27 -24.53
C LEU A 165 -42.74 11.71 -24.77
N SER A 166 -41.76 12.06 -23.93
CA SER A 166 -40.40 11.51 -23.95
C SER A 166 -40.06 10.84 -22.63
N ILE A 167 -39.38 9.70 -22.69
CA ILE A 167 -38.87 8.97 -21.52
C ILE A 167 -37.36 8.97 -21.60
N LEU A 168 -36.70 9.48 -20.56
CA LEU A 168 -35.26 9.42 -20.40
C LEU A 168 -34.92 8.51 -19.22
N GLY A 169 -34.12 7.48 -19.49
CA GLY A 169 -33.49 6.63 -18.49
C GLY A 169 -31.98 6.81 -18.52
N SER A 170 -31.34 6.88 -17.35
CA SER A 170 -29.88 6.90 -17.27
C SER A 170 -29.40 5.99 -16.15
N PHE A 171 -28.36 5.22 -16.41
CA PHE A 171 -27.73 4.31 -15.47
C PHE A 171 -26.22 4.54 -15.47
N THR A 172 -25.65 4.67 -14.28
CA THR A 172 -24.21 4.83 -14.10
C THR A 172 -23.70 3.76 -13.17
N TYR A 173 -22.75 2.96 -13.66
CA TYR A 173 -21.98 2.02 -12.85
C TYR A 173 -20.55 2.51 -12.77
N SER A 174 -19.99 2.62 -11.57
CA SER A 174 -18.59 3.01 -11.40
C SER A 174 -17.90 2.16 -10.36
N ARG A 175 -16.59 1.98 -10.57
CA ARG A 175 -15.71 1.25 -9.68
C ARG A 175 -14.37 1.96 -9.59
N ASP A 176 -13.98 2.27 -8.37
CA ASP A 176 -12.66 2.77 -8.04
C ASP A 176 -11.85 1.66 -7.36
N MET A 177 -10.57 1.58 -7.66
CA MET A 177 -9.66 0.57 -7.13
C MET A 177 -8.31 1.21 -6.84
N GLY A 178 -7.99 1.35 -5.56
CA GLY A 178 -6.78 1.99 -5.08
C GLY A 178 -5.82 1.01 -4.43
N ALA A 179 -4.56 1.05 -4.84
CA ALA A 179 -3.44 0.42 -4.16
C ALA A 179 -2.50 1.52 -3.64
N THR A 180 -2.83 2.10 -2.49
CA THR A 180 -2.09 3.20 -1.84
C THR A 180 -1.33 2.77 -0.58
N GLY A 181 -1.29 1.47 -0.31
CA GLY A 181 -0.68 0.88 0.88
C GLY A 181 -0.28 -0.57 0.64
N PHE A 182 0.71 -1.05 1.40
CA PHE A 182 1.06 -2.46 1.47
C PHE A 182 0.20 -3.16 2.52
N LEU A 183 -0.41 -4.29 2.17
CA LEU A 183 -1.07 -5.17 3.15
C LEU A 183 -0.07 -5.75 4.16
N ASN A 184 1.15 -5.97 3.70
CA ASN A 184 2.26 -6.29 4.56
C ASN A 184 3.41 -5.31 4.29
N ASN A 185 3.50 -4.28 5.13
CA ASN A 185 4.52 -3.25 5.07
C ASN A 185 5.95 -3.79 5.27
N SER A 186 6.08 -5.05 5.71
CA SER A 186 7.33 -5.77 5.89
C SER A 186 7.74 -6.60 4.67
N SER A 187 7.25 -6.31 3.46
CA SER A 187 7.81 -6.86 2.21
C SER A 187 7.48 -5.98 0.98
N PRO A 188 8.28 -4.94 0.70
CA PRO A 188 8.19 -4.20 -0.55
C PRO A 188 8.96 -4.96 -1.63
N SER A 189 8.50 -6.16 -2.01
CA SER A 189 9.05 -6.84 -3.18
C SER A 189 8.57 -6.11 -4.44
N SER A 190 9.46 -5.57 -5.27
CA SER A 190 9.12 -4.89 -6.53
C SER A 190 8.66 -5.86 -7.65
N GLY A 191 8.16 -7.04 -7.29
CA GLY A 191 7.88 -8.11 -8.25
C GLY A 191 7.13 -9.32 -7.70
N SER A 192 6.77 -9.37 -6.41
CA SER A 192 5.73 -10.32 -6.00
C SER A 192 4.39 -9.65 -6.23
N ASN A 193 3.49 -10.38 -6.89
CA ASN A 193 2.06 -10.14 -6.88
C ASN A 193 1.53 -10.15 -5.43
N GLY A 194 1.84 -9.11 -4.65
CA GLY A 194 1.17 -8.75 -3.41
C GLY A 194 -0.12 -7.99 -3.70
N GLY A 195 -0.79 -8.32 -4.81
CA GLY A 195 -2.06 -7.79 -5.25
C GLY A 195 -3.21 -8.33 -4.41
N GLY A 196 -3.16 -8.12 -3.09
CA GLY A 196 -4.39 -8.05 -2.32
C GLY A 196 -4.97 -6.66 -2.55
N ARG A 197 -5.85 -6.60 -3.54
CA ARG A 197 -6.62 -5.41 -3.92
C ARG A 197 -7.53 -5.05 -2.75
N LEU A 198 -7.43 -3.83 -2.25
CA LEU A 198 -8.58 -3.17 -1.61
C LEU A 198 -9.47 -2.60 -2.71
#